data_AF-A0AAV3SFS3-F1
#
_entry.id   AF-A0AAV3SFS3-F1
#
_cell.length_a   1.000
_cell.length_b   1.000
_cell.length_c   1.000
_cell.angle_alpha   90.00
_cell.angle_beta   90.00
_cell.angle_gamma   90.00
#
_symmetry.space_group_name_H-M   'P 1'
#
loop_
_entity.id
_entity.type
_entity.pdbx_description
1 polymer ?
#
loop_
_entity_poly.entity_id
_entity_poly.type
_entity_poly.pdbx_seq_one_letter_code
_entity_poly.pdbx_strand_id
1 'polypeptide(L)'
;MVVALAMEWRELLFANWPVDPDVVSAHLPDTLAVDSHDGSAWLSVVPFTNAAVRPHRLPSRLGIDLPELNLQPTSPSTARPASTSSASTPRDSSA
;
A
#
# COMPACT_ATOMS: atom_id res chain seq x y z
N MET A 1 16.49 -1.83 22.59
CA MET A 1 16.96 -0.89 21.54
C MET A 1 16.22 -1.20 20.26
N VAL A 2 15.58 -0.21 19.63
CA VAL A 2 14.94 -0.36 18.32
C VAL A 2 15.94 0.08 17.25
N VAL A 3 16.17 -0.75 16.24
CA VAL A 3 16.99 -0.38 15.08
C VAL A 3 16.07 0.26 14.04
N ALA A 4 16.34 1.52 13.69
CA ALA A 4 15.63 2.18 12.61
C ALA A 4 16.14 1.67 11.25
N LEU A 5 15.21 1.26 10.39
CA LEU A 5 15.47 0.88 9.01
C LEU A 5 15.21 2.06 8.08
N ALA A 6 16.05 2.23 7.07
CA ALA A 6 15.82 3.09 5.92
C ALA A 6 15.44 2.21 4.73
N MET A 7 14.40 2.63 4.00
CA MET A 7 13.86 1.94 2.83
C MET A 7 13.18 2.96 1.91
N GLU A 8 13.19 2.67 0.61
CA GLU A 8 12.52 3.47 -0.41
C GLU A 8 11.48 2.60 -1.11
N TRP A 9 10.33 3.18 -1.48
CA TRP A 9 9.30 2.45 -2.22
C TRP A 9 9.47 2.76 -3.71
N ARG A 10 9.67 1.73 -4.51
CA ARG A 10 9.88 1.84 -5.96
C ARG A 10 8.96 0.87 -6.70
N GLU A 11 8.68 1.18 -7.98
CA GLU A 11 7.88 0.34 -8.88
C GLU A 11 6.53 -0.07 -8.28
N LEU A 12 5.82 0.91 -7.72
CA LEU A 12 4.53 0.71 -7.07
C LEU A 12 3.41 0.63 -8.11
N LEU A 13 2.67 -0.47 -8.13
CA LEU A 13 1.48 -0.65 -8.95
C LEU A 13 0.25 -0.81 -8.07
N PHE A 14 -0.86 -0.18 -8.46
CA PHE A 14 -2.17 -0.43 -7.89
C PHE A 14 -3.06 -1.07 -8.97
N ALA A 15 -3.31 -2.36 -8.84
CA ALA A 15 -4.23 -3.08 -9.70
C ALA A 15 -5.45 -3.53 -8.89
N ASN A 16 -6.64 -3.18 -9.36
CA ASN A 16 -7.91 -3.48 -8.69
C ASN A 16 -8.82 -4.19 -9.67
N TRP A 17 -9.41 -5.32 -9.27
CA TRP A 17 -10.38 -6.04 -10.10
C TRP A 17 -11.50 -6.64 -9.25
N PRO A 18 -12.70 -6.81 -9.85
CA PRO A 18 -13.76 -7.58 -9.22
C PRO A 18 -13.40 -9.07 -9.20
N VAL A 19 -13.73 -9.72 -8.10
CA VAL A 19 -13.59 -11.17 -7.89
C VAL A 19 -14.88 -11.72 -7.32
N ASP A 20 -15.08 -13.03 -7.49
CA ASP A 20 -16.17 -13.76 -6.85
C ASP A 20 -16.03 -13.63 -5.31
N PRO A 21 -17.08 -13.16 -4.60
CA PRO A 21 -17.07 -13.08 -3.14
C PRO A 21 -16.68 -14.38 -2.43
N ASP A 22 -17.04 -15.54 -2.99
CA ASP A 22 -16.75 -16.84 -2.37
C ASP A 22 -15.25 -17.13 -2.33
N VAL A 23 -14.49 -16.65 -3.33
CA VAL A 23 -13.02 -16.76 -3.36
C VAL A 23 -12.39 -15.98 -2.20
N VAL A 24 -12.91 -14.79 -1.90
CA VAL A 24 -12.40 -13.96 -0.78
C VAL A 24 -12.82 -14.57 0.55
N SER A 25 -14.08 -15.03 0.66
CA SER A 25 -14.66 -15.61 1.86
C SER A 25 -13.84 -16.79 2.38
N ALA A 26 -13.36 -17.66 1.48
CA ALA A 26 -12.55 -18.82 1.82
C ALA A 26 -11.19 -18.50 2.50
N HIS A 27 -10.73 -17.25 2.39
CA HIS A 27 -9.45 -16.80 2.97
C HIS A 27 -9.62 -15.84 4.15
N LEU A 28 -10.85 -15.47 4.50
CA LEU A 28 -11.12 -14.63 5.65
C LEU A 28 -11.26 -15.47 6.92
N PRO A 29 -10.78 -14.99 8.08
CA PRO A 29 -11.15 -15.53 9.37
C PRO A 29 -12.66 -15.48 9.58
N ASP A 30 -13.23 -16.45 10.31
CA ASP A 30 -14.67 -16.57 10.59
C ASP A 30 -15.32 -15.31 11.21
N THR A 31 -14.52 -14.45 11.84
CA THR A 31 -14.97 -13.19 12.44
C THR A 31 -15.16 -12.06 11.42
N LEU A 32 -14.80 -12.26 10.16
CA LEU A 32 -14.85 -11.27 9.09
C LEU A 32 -15.77 -11.73 7.97
N ALA A 33 -16.63 -10.82 7.50
CA ALA A 33 -17.49 -11.04 6.34
C ALA A 33 -16.88 -10.35 5.12
N VAL A 34 -17.10 -10.93 3.93
CA VAL A 34 -16.71 -10.31 2.66
C VAL A 34 -17.58 -9.08 2.42
N ASP A 35 -16.94 -7.95 2.11
CA ASP A 35 -17.64 -6.78 1.61
C ASP A 35 -17.80 -6.89 0.08
N SER A 36 -19.06 -6.91 -0.37
CA SER A 36 -19.43 -7.07 -1.77
C SER A 36 -20.21 -5.85 -2.25
N HIS A 37 -19.92 -5.41 -3.47
CA HIS A 37 -20.62 -4.32 -4.13
C HIS A 37 -21.00 -4.74 -5.53
N ASP A 38 -22.27 -4.51 -5.86
CA ASP A 38 -22.86 -4.97 -7.12
C ASP A 38 -22.63 -6.49 -7.34
N GLY A 39 -22.76 -7.27 -6.25
CA GLY A 39 -22.56 -8.71 -6.25
C GLY A 39 -21.10 -9.18 -6.37
N SER A 40 -20.14 -8.27 -6.48
CA SER A 40 -18.71 -8.61 -6.60
C SER A 40 -17.92 -8.15 -5.38
N ALA A 41 -16.97 -8.96 -4.94
CA ALA A 41 -15.92 -8.49 -4.03
C ALA A 41 -14.81 -7.82 -4.85
N TRP A 42 -14.02 -6.95 -4.22
CA TRP A 42 -12.91 -6.29 -4.90
C TRP A 42 -11.59 -6.70 -4.26
N LEU A 43 -10.63 -7.10 -5.09
CA LEU A 43 -9.28 -7.44 -4.66
C LEU A 43 -8.31 -6.39 -5.21
N SER A 44 -7.52 -5.82 -4.32
CA SER A 44 -6.39 -4.97 -4.68
C SER A 44 -5.10 -5.75 -4.58
N VAL A 45 -4.32 -5.67 -5.65
CA VAL A 45 -3.01 -6.28 -5.75
C VAL A 45 -1.98 -5.20 -5.95
N VAL A 46 -1.08 -5.12 -4.98
CA VAL A 46 -0.13 -4.03 -4.82
C VAL A 46 1.27 -4.62 -4.80
N PRO A 47 1.87 -4.91 -5.96
CA PRO A 47 3.30 -5.19 -6.03
C PRO A 47 4.07 -3.88 -5.87
N PHE A 48 5.16 -3.95 -5.12
CA PHE A 48 6.12 -2.87 -4.94
C PHE A 48 7.47 -3.43 -4.57
N THR A 49 8.51 -2.62 -4.73
CA THR A 49 9.86 -2.97 -4.27
C THR A 49 10.24 -2.07 -3.12
N ASN A 50 10.50 -2.68 -1.98
CA ASN A 50 11.21 -2.03 -0.88
C ASN A 50 12.70 -2.00 -1.25
N ALA A 51 13.14 -0.89 -1.82
CA ALA A 51 14.48 -0.72 -2.33
C ALA A 51 15.44 -0.23 -1.24
N ALA A 52 16.70 -0.63 -1.37
CA ALA A 52 17.81 -0.23 -0.52
C ALA A 52 17.54 -0.42 0.99
N VAL A 53 16.82 -1.48 1.38
CA VAL A 53 16.48 -1.77 2.79
C VAL A 53 17.76 -2.01 3.58
N ARG A 54 17.96 -1.21 4.62
CA ARG A 54 19.16 -1.23 5.46
C ARG A 54 18.92 -0.55 6.81
N PRO A 55 19.70 -0.86 7.86
CA PRO A 55 19.77 -0.01 9.04
C PRO A 55 20.18 1.41 8.66
N HIS A 56 19.53 2.43 9.24
CA HIS A 56 19.69 3.84 8.86
C HIS A 56 21.15 4.36 8.94
N ARG A 57 22.02 3.70 9.71
CA ARG A 57 23.44 4.05 9.85
C ARG A 57 24.34 3.48 8.75
N LEU A 58 23.83 2.60 7.88
CA LEU A 58 24.61 1.98 6.82
C LEU A 58 24.45 2.73 5.48
N PRO A 59 25.52 2.81 4.67
CA PRO A 59 25.47 3.37 3.32
C PRO A 59 24.43 2.71 2.42
N SER A 60 23.83 3.46 1.49
CA SER A 60 22.80 2.97 0.54
C SER A 60 23.26 1.81 -0.32
N ARG A 61 24.53 1.75 -0.70
CA ARG A 61 25.11 0.65 -1.49
C ARG A 61 25.08 -0.73 -0.80
N LEU A 62 24.87 -0.77 0.51
CA LEU A 62 24.73 -2.02 1.28
C LEU A 62 23.26 -2.41 1.51
N GLY A 63 22.32 -1.60 1.00
CA GLY A 63 20.92 -1.94 1.02
C GLY A 63 20.60 -3.07 0.06
N ILE A 64 19.54 -3.81 0.38
CA ILE A 64 18.99 -4.87 -0.47
C ILE A 64 17.61 -4.46 -0.98
N ASP A 65 17.27 -4.95 -2.17
CA ASP A 65 15.94 -4.75 -2.74
C ASP A 65 15.07 -5.96 -2.41
N LEU A 66 13.93 -5.69 -1.79
CA LEU A 66 12.95 -6.69 -1.37
C LEU A 66 11.66 -6.48 -2.16
N PRO A 67 11.40 -7.30 -3.20
CA PRO A 67 10.11 -7.27 -3.88
C PRO A 67 9.02 -7.79 -2.92
N GLU A 68 7.93 -7.04 -2.80
CA GLU A 68 6.81 -7.35 -1.93
C GLU A 68 5.49 -7.27 -2.73
N LEU A 69 4.56 -8.16 -2.39
CA LEU A 69 3.25 -8.21 -3.00
C LEU A 69 2.19 -8.21 -1.89
N ASN A 70 1.41 -7.14 -1.83
CA ASN A 70 0.29 -7.05 -0.92
C ASN A 70 -1.01 -7.38 -1.65
N LEU A 71 -1.77 -8.32 -1.07
CA LEU A 71 -3.12 -8.67 -1.47
C LEU A 71 -4.07 -8.20 -0.38
N GLN A 72 -5.01 -7.32 -0.72
CA GLN A 72 -5.98 -6.82 0.24
C GLN A 72 -7.39 -6.79 -0.35
N PRO A 73 -8.40 -7.31 0.36
CA PRO A 73 -9.80 -7.07 0.02
C PRO A 73 -10.08 -5.58 0.16
N THR A 74 -10.65 -4.97 -0.88
CA THR A 74 -10.99 -3.55 -0.89
C THR A 74 -12.49 -3.39 -0.86
N SER A 75 -12.96 -2.55 0.06
CA SER A 75 -14.35 -2.10 0.08
C SER A 75 -14.50 -0.94 -0.89
N PRO A 76 -15.38 -1.01 -1.89
CA PRO A 76 -15.68 0.14 -2.74
C PRO A 76 -16.40 1.26 -1.96
N SER A 77 -16.98 0.98 -0.78
CA SER A 77 -17.46 2.02 0.14
C SER A 77 -16.33 2.86 0.74
N THR A 78 -15.07 2.41 0.66
CA THR A 78 -13.91 3.07 1.25
C THR A 78 -12.87 3.48 0.20
N ALA A 79 -13.31 3.76 -1.03
CA ALA A 79 -12.53 4.60 -1.94
C ALA A 79 -12.55 6.04 -1.40
N ARG A 80 -11.84 6.28 -0.28
CA ARG A 80 -11.54 7.63 0.17
C ARG A 80 -10.75 8.28 -0.96
N PRO A 81 -11.21 9.40 -1.55
CA PRO A 81 -10.47 10.06 -2.61
C PRO A 81 -9.06 10.32 -2.08
N ALA A 82 -8.06 9.94 -2.87
CA ALA A 82 -6.66 10.17 -2.54
C ALA A 82 -6.54 11.64 -2.12
N SER A 83 -6.22 11.88 -0.85
CA SER A 83 -5.94 13.22 -0.38
C SER A 83 -4.71 13.67 -1.15
N THR A 84 -4.91 14.41 -2.23
CA THR A 84 -3.88 15.27 -2.80
C THR A 84 -3.49 16.19 -1.65
N SER A 85 -2.38 15.87 -1.00
CA SER A 85 -1.69 16.79 -0.11
C SER A 85 -1.34 18.00 -0.96
N SER A 86 -2.21 19.00 -0.96
CA SER A 86 -1.95 20.31 -1.55
C SER A 86 -0.61 20.76 -1.03
N ALA A 87 0.38 20.80 -1.93
CA ALA A 87 1.64 21.46 -1.69
C ALA A 87 1.31 22.87 -1.21
N SER A 88 1.60 23.13 0.07
CA SER A 88 1.56 24.46 0.65
C SER A 88 2.57 25.31 -0.13
N THR A 89 2.07 26.18 -0.99
CA THR A 89 2.83 27.29 -1.58
C THR A 89 3.57 28.02 -0.45
N PRO A 90 4.90 28.22 -0.54
CA PRO A 90 5.60 29.05 0.42
C PRO A 90 5.07 30.47 0.28
N ARG A 91 4.53 31.04 1.35
CA ARG A 91 4.37 32.49 1.46
C ARG A 91 5.77 33.07 1.55
N ASP A 92 6.24 33.69 0.48
CA ASP A 92 7.33 34.64 0.58
C ASP A 92 6.90 35.75 1.55
N SER A 93 7.64 35.88 2.64
CA SER A 93 7.60 36.99 3.59
C SER A 93 9.03 37.50 3.72
N SER A 94 9.35 38.52 2.94
CA SER A 94 10.50 39.43 3.02
C SER A 94 10.32 40.39 1.83
N ALA A 95 10.38 41.71 1.89
CA ALA A 95 10.51 42.73 2.93
C ALA A 95 10.10 44.06 2.24
#